data_AF-A0A2N9ECA8-F1
#
_entry.id   AF-A0A2N9ECA8-F1
#
_cell.length_a   1.000
_cell.length_b   1.000
_cell.length_c   1.000
_cell.angle_alpha   90.00
_cell.angle_beta   90.00
_cell.angle_gamma   90.00
#
_symmetry.space_group_name_H-M   'P 1'
#
loop_
_entity.id
_entity.type
_entity.pdbx_description
1 polymer ?
#
loop_
_entity_poly.entity_id
_entity_poly.type
_entity_poly.pdbx_seq_one_letter_code
_entity_poly.pdbx_strand_id
1 'polypeptide(L)'
;MDRVPLMKEIVDHYSGPDRVTAKQQQEELERVAKTVPVSAPKSVKQFTDRAVLSLQSNPGWGFDKKCQFMDKLVREVSQHYT
;
A
#
# COMPACT_ATOMS: atom_id res chain seq x y z
N MET A 1 12.49 22.23 -22.55
CA MET A 1 12.23 21.04 -21.69
C MET A 1 13.33 20.87 -20.63
N ASP A 2 14.22 21.86 -20.46
CA ASP A 2 15.52 21.69 -19.80
C ASP A 2 15.49 21.90 -18.28
N ARG A 3 14.32 22.21 -17.70
CA ARG A 3 14.15 22.44 -16.25
C ARG A 3 13.64 21.21 -15.49
N VAL A 4 13.20 20.16 -16.19
CA VAL A 4 12.67 18.92 -15.59
C VAL A 4 13.76 18.17 -14.79
N PRO A 5 15.02 18.04 -15.27
CA PRO A 5 16.08 17.39 -14.50
C PRO A 5 16.39 18.11 -13.19
N LEU A 6 16.43 19.45 -13.22
CA LEU A 6 16.71 20.27 -12.04
C LEU A 6 15.64 20.14 -10.95
N MET A 7 14.36 20.07 -11.35
CA MET A 7 13.26 19.92 -10.38
C MET A 7 13.34 18.57 -9.65
N LYS A 8 13.69 17.50 -10.37
CA LYS A 8 13.88 16.18 -9.78
C LYS A 8 15.03 16.21 -8.77
N GLU A 9 16.19 16.74 -9.13
CA GLU A 9 17.34 16.83 -8.23
C GLU A 9 17.04 17.60 -6.93
N ILE A 10 16.30 18.69 -7.01
CA ILE A 10 15.87 19.46 -5.82
C ILE A 10 14.96 18.61 -4.93
N VAL A 11 13.92 17.98 -5.51
CA VAL A 11 13.02 17.10 -4.75
C VAL A 11 13.80 15.94 -4.14
N ASP A 12 14.70 15.31 -4.89
CA ASP A 12 15.54 14.20 -4.45
C ASP A 12 16.43 14.61 -3.27
N HIS A 13 17.06 15.80 -3.34
CA HIS A 13 17.93 16.33 -2.29
C HIS A 13 17.21 16.57 -0.96
N TYR A 14 16.00 17.13 -1.00
CA TYR A 14 15.23 17.45 0.22
C TYR A 14 14.33 16.31 0.71
N SER A 15 13.96 15.36 -0.15
CA SER A 15 13.09 14.22 0.23
C SER A 15 13.85 13.08 0.88
N GLY A 16 15.18 13.05 0.72
CA GLY A 16 16.03 12.00 1.26
C GLY A 16 15.95 10.65 0.53
N PRO A 17 16.86 9.71 0.85
CA PRO A 17 17.01 8.44 0.16
C PRO A 17 15.84 7.47 0.38
N ASP A 18 15.14 7.59 1.50
CA ASP A 18 14.04 6.69 1.91
C ASP A 18 12.66 7.14 1.40
N ARG A 19 12.63 7.96 0.36
CA ARG A 19 11.35 8.40 -0.22
C ARG A 19 10.60 7.19 -0.79
N VAL A 20 9.36 7.02 -0.33
CA VAL A 20 8.42 6.09 -0.94
C VAL A 20 7.39 6.91 -1.70
N THR A 21 7.38 6.75 -3.02
CA THR A 21 6.38 7.40 -3.87
C THR A 21 4.99 6.85 -3.55
N ALA A 22 3.95 7.66 -3.77
CA ALA A 22 2.57 7.20 -3.62
C ALA A 22 2.27 5.92 -4.44
N LYS A 23 2.94 5.78 -5.60
CA LYS A 23 2.87 4.58 -6.43
C LYS A 23 3.47 3.35 -5.74
N GLN A 24 4.68 3.47 -5.19
CA GLN A 24 5.32 2.36 -4.45
C GLN A 24 4.52 1.97 -3.20
N GLN A 25 3.93 2.95 -2.51
CA GLN A 25 3.05 2.67 -1.38
C GLN A 25 1.82 1.85 -1.81
N GLN A 26 1.21 2.22 -2.93
CA GLN A 26 0.07 1.48 -3.48
C GLN A 26 0.46 0.05 -3.89
N GLU A 27 1.56 -0.10 -4.63
CA GLU A 27 2.06 -1.40 -5.08
C GLU A 27 2.32 -2.36 -3.91
N GLU A 28 2.81 -1.83 -2.79
CA GLU A 28 3.05 -2.63 -1.59
C GLU A 28 1.74 -3.08 -0.91
N LEU A 29 0.74 -2.19 -0.80
CA LEU A 29 -0.57 -2.57 -0.27
C LEU A 29 -1.26 -3.63 -1.16
N GLU A 30 -1.13 -3.51 -2.48
CA GLU A 30 -1.62 -4.49 -3.45
C GLU A 30 -0.86 -5.82 -3.35
N ARG A 31 0.46 -5.78 -3.13
CA ARG A 31 1.29 -6.97 -2.91
C ARG A 31 0.78 -7.76 -1.70
N VAL A 32 0.51 -7.08 -0.59
CA VAL A 32 -0.04 -7.72 0.62
C VAL A 32 -1.45 -8.24 0.34
N ALA A 33 -2.32 -7.46 -0.30
CA ALA A 33 -3.69 -7.90 -0.63
C ALA A 33 -3.72 -9.21 -1.46
N LYS A 34 -2.77 -9.40 -2.39
CA LYS A 34 -2.66 -10.62 -3.20
C LYS A 34 -2.30 -11.88 -2.41
N THR A 35 -1.84 -11.74 -1.16
CA THR A 35 -1.53 -12.87 -0.29
C THR A 35 -2.74 -13.43 0.47
N VAL A 36 -3.92 -12.85 0.28
CA VAL A 36 -5.19 -13.43 0.78
C VAL A 36 -5.39 -14.84 0.20
N PRO A 37 -5.71 -15.85 1.03
CA PRO A 37 -5.92 -17.22 0.57
C PRO A 37 -6.95 -17.36 -0.56
N VAL A 38 -6.69 -18.29 -1.47
CA VAL A 38 -7.60 -18.57 -2.61
C VAL A 38 -8.96 -19.10 -2.13
N SER A 39 -8.95 -19.87 -1.06
CA SER A 39 -10.09 -20.42 -0.30
C SER A 39 -10.96 -19.35 0.38
N ALA A 40 -10.45 -18.12 0.57
CA ALA A 40 -11.21 -17.05 1.19
C ALA A 40 -12.45 -16.70 0.32
N PRO A 41 -13.62 -16.46 0.95
CA PRO A 41 -14.83 -16.07 0.25
C PRO A 41 -14.64 -14.82 -0.61
N LYS A 42 -15.43 -14.72 -1.69
CA LYS A 42 -15.40 -13.56 -2.59
C LYS A 42 -15.63 -12.22 -1.86
N SER A 43 -16.47 -12.23 -0.83
CA SER A 43 -16.70 -11.05 0.03
C SER A 43 -15.44 -10.57 0.73
N VAL A 44 -14.60 -11.49 1.22
CA VAL A 44 -13.33 -11.17 1.89
C VAL A 44 -12.33 -10.58 0.90
N LYS A 45 -12.25 -11.14 -0.31
CA LYS A 45 -11.41 -10.60 -1.39
C LYS A 45 -11.85 -9.18 -1.76
N GLN A 46 -13.14 -8.97 -1.98
CA GLN A 46 -13.71 -7.65 -2.27
C GLN A 46 -13.50 -6.64 -1.14
N PHE A 47 -13.58 -7.08 0.12
CA PHE A 47 -13.28 -6.24 1.27
C PHE A 47 -11.81 -5.81 1.27
N THR A 48 -10.90 -6.74 1.00
CA THR A 48 -9.46 -6.49 0.91
C THR A 48 -9.15 -5.49 -0.21
N ASP A 49 -9.73 -5.67 -1.40
CA ASP A 49 -9.56 -4.75 -2.53
C ASP A 49 -10.05 -3.33 -2.17
N ARG A 50 -11.20 -3.23 -1.51
CA ARG A 50 -11.73 -1.93 -1.02
C ARG A 50 -10.87 -1.31 0.07
N ALA A 51 -10.25 -2.13 0.92
CA ALA A 51 -9.36 -1.65 1.97
C ALA A 51 -8.11 -0.99 1.36
N VAL A 52 -7.51 -1.59 0.32
CA VAL A 52 -6.39 -0.99 -0.42
C VAL A 52 -6.76 0.38 -0.97
N LEU A 53 -7.90 0.49 -1.65
CA LEU A 53 -8.39 1.76 -2.20
C LEU A 53 -8.63 2.81 -1.10
N SER A 54 -9.22 2.40 0.02
CA SER A 54 -9.50 3.31 1.14
C SER A 54 -8.22 3.81 1.81
N LEU A 55 -7.22 2.93 1.98
CA LEU A 55 -5.93 3.28 2.56
C LEU A 55 -5.13 4.21 1.66
N GLN A 56 -5.22 4.05 0.34
CA GLN A 56 -4.56 4.95 -0.61
C GLN A 56 -5.00 6.41 -0.41
N SER A 57 -6.32 6.64 -0.32
CA SER A 57 -6.88 7.98 -0.16
C SER A 57 -6.95 8.49 1.28
N ASN A 58 -6.46 7.73 2.27
CA ASN A 58 -6.51 8.12 3.68
C ASN A 58 -5.31 9.03 4.05
N PRO A 59 -5.54 10.33 4.34
CA PRO A 59 -4.49 11.26 4.74
C PRO A 59 -4.15 11.16 6.24
N GLY A 60 -5.02 10.56 7.06
CA GLY A 60 -4.86 10.50 8.51
C GLY A 60 -3.87 9.44 9.00
N TRP A 61 -3.49 8.48 8.14
CA TRP A 61 -2.55 7.41 8.47
C TRP A 61 -1.26 7.54 7.65
N GLY A 62 -0.11 7.46 8.33
CA GLY A 62 1.18 7.24 7.67
C GLY A 62 1.26 5.85 7.03
N PHE A 63 2.18 5.68 6.07
CA PHE A 63 2.31 4.45 5.29
C PHE A 63 2.51 3.20 6.18
N ASP A 64 3.33 3.29 7.22
CA ASP A 64 3.58 2.18 8.14
C ASP A 64 2.28 1.65 8.77
N LYS A 65 1.37 2.54 9.16
CA LYS A 65 0.06 2.16 9.72
C LYS A 65 -0.83 1.49 8.67
N LYS A 66 -0.75 1.92 7.40
CA LYS A 66 -1.48 1.30 6.29
C LYS A 66 -0.98 -0.13 6.06
N CYS A 67 0.34 -0.34 6.06
CA CYS A 67 0.95 -1.67 5.98
C CYS A 67 0.56 -2.56 7.17
N GLN A 68 0.70 -2.06 8.40
CA GLN A 68 0.31 -2.80 9.61
C GLN A 68 -1.15 -3.28 9.59
N PHE A 69 -2.06 -2.43 9.09
CA PHE A 69 -3.45 -2.82 8.91
C PHE A 69 -3.59 -3.97 7.90
N MET A 70 -2.97 -3.85 6.72
CA MET A 70 -3.07 -4.87 5.68
C MET A 70 -2.44 -6.20 6.13
N ASP A 71 -1.28 -6.16 6.78
CA ASP A 71 -0.61 -7.35 7.32
C ASP A 71 -1.48 -8.04 8.37
N LYS A 72 -2.10 -7.27 9.26
CA LYS A 72 -3.05 -7.81 10.23
C LYS A 72 -4.25 -8.44 9.53
N LEU A 73 -4.86 -7.72 8.59
CA LEU A 73 -6.02 -8.20 7.84
C LEU A 73 -5.75 -9.53 7.15
N VAL A 74 -4.66 -9.63 6.39
CA VAL A 74 -4.27 -10.86 5.71
C VAL A 74 -4.02 -11.96 6.72
N ARG A 75 -3.29 -11.68 7.81
CA ARG A 75 -2.99 -12.69 8.83
C ARG A 75 -4.26 -13.29 9.44
N GLU A 76 -5.23 -12.45 9.84
CA GLU A 76 -6.50 -12.94 10.41
C GLU A 76 -7.28 -13.76 9.36
N VAL A 77 -7.35 -13.28 8.11
CA VAL A 77 -8.02 -14.02 7.04
C VAL A 77 -7.35 -15.37 6.78
N SER A 78 -6.02 -15.41 6.74
CA SER A 78 -5.27 -16.65 6.59
C SER A 78 -5.53 -17.62 7.72
N GLN A 79 -5.61 -17.18 8.97
CA GLN A 79 -5.93 -18.09 10.09
C GLN A 79 -7.31 -18.76 9.95
N HIS A 80 -8.28 -18.10 9.32
CA HIS A 80 -9.64 -18.63 9.16
C HIS A 80 -9.87 -19.41 7.87
N TYR A 81 -9.06 -19.18 6.83
CA TYR A 81 -9.30 -19.73 5.50
C TYR A 81 -8.11 -20.49 4.91
N THR A 82 -6.99 -20.66 5.60
CA THR A 82 -5.89 -21.52 5.12
C THR A 82 -6.25 -22.99 5.21
#